data_AF-A0A7W8A5X1-F1
#
_entry.id   AF-A0A7W8A5X1-F1
#
_cell.length_a   1.000
_cell.length_b   1.000
_cell.length_c   1.000
_cell.angle_alpha   90.00
_cell.angle_beta   90.00
_cell.angle_gamma   90.00
#
_symmetry.space_group_name_H-M   'P 1'
#
loop_
_entity.id
_entity.type
_entity.pdbx_description
1 polymer ?
#
loop_
_entity_poly.entity_id
_entity_poly.type
_entity_poly.pdbx_seq_one_letter_code
_entity_poly.pdbx_strand_id
1 'polypeptide(L)' 'MDELTTAVRAAWEQSLNVSVGDDADFFRLGGDSMKAITICAKVEESCQVRPRLRVLFDNPRFDAYVNAVSEIVREKRP' A
#
# COMPACT_ATOMS: atom_id res chain seq x y z
N MET A 1 11.09 -10.87 5.79
CA MET A 1 10.15 -9.81 5.39
C MET A 1 9.32 -10.38 4.26
N ASP A 2 7.99 -10.32 4.33
CA ASP A 2 7.08 -10.87 3.31
C ASP A 2 7.30 -10.16 1.96
N GLU A 3 7.25 -10.89 0.84
CA GLU A 3 7.39 -10.36 -0.52
C GLU A 3 6.34 -9.27 -0.81
N LEU A 4 5.10 -9.47 -0.32
CA LEU A 4 4.03 -8.47 -0.39
C LEU A 4 4.40 -7.19 0.34
N THR A 5 4.94 -7.31 1.55
CA THR A 5 5.35 -6.14 2.36
C THR A 5 6.42 -5.34 1.63
N THR A 6 7.40 -6.02 1.02
CA THR A 6 8.48 -5.38 0.27
C THR A 6 7.93 -4.61 -0.94
N ALA A 7 7.04 -5.23 -1.72
CA ALA A 7 6.42 -4.60 -2.88
C ALA A 7 5.59 -3.36 -2.49
N VAL A 8 4.76 -3.47 -1.45
CA VAL A 8 3.94 -2.36 -0.97
C VAL A 8 4.81 -1.23 -0.40
N ARG A 9 5.91 -1.55 0.30
CA ARG A 9 6.87 -0.54 0.79
C ARG A 9 7.48 0.24 -0.36
N ALA A 10 7.98 -0.46 -1.37
CA ALA A 10 8.55 0.17 -2.55
C ALA A 10 7.54 1.11 -3.24
N ALA A 11 6.26 0.72 -3.32
CA ALA A 11 5.21 1.58 -3.86
C ALA A 11 5.01 2.86 -3.06
N TRP A 12 5.01 2.77 -1.72
CA TRP A 12 4.89 3.93 -0.84
C TRP A 12 6.12 4.83 -0.91
N GLU A 13 7.32 4.28 -0.79
CA GLU A 13 8.57 5.05 -0.80
C GLU A 13 8.77 5.81 -2.12
N GLN A 14 8.48 5.17 -3.24
CA GLN A 14 8.56 5.83 -4.56
C GLN A 14 7.51 6.93 -4.73
N SER A 15 6.32 6.78 -4.13
CA SER A 15 5.23 7.75 -4.30
C SER A 15 5.32 8.92 -3.31
N LEU A 16 5.83 8.67 -2.10
CA LEU A 16 5.99 9.66 -1.03
C LEU A 16 7.38 10.31 -1.01
N ASN A 17 8.35 9.72 -1.71
CA ASN A 17 9.75 10.16 -1.75
C ASN A 17 10.40 10.24 -0.36
N VAL A 18 10.09 9.27 0.50
CA VAL A 18 10.61 9.12 1.88
C VAL A 18 10.77 7.64 2.20
N SER A 19 11.62 7.30 3.16
CA SER A 19 11.67 5.94 3.72
C SER A 19 10.43 5.66 4.57
N VAL A 20 9.88 4.46 4.43
CA VAL A 20 8.61 4.07 5.07
C VAL A 20 8.90 2.99 6.10
N GLY A 21 8.58 3.27 7.37
CA GLY A 21 8.59 2.28 8.46
C GLY A 21 7.29 1.46 8.51
N ASP A 22 7.26 0.43 9.36
CA ASP A 22 6.07 -0.44 9.48
C ASP A 22 4.87 0.27 10.12
N ASP A 23 5.16 1.23 11.00
CA ASP A 23 4.20 2.06 11.72
C ASP A 23 3.95 3.41 11.04
N ALA A 24 4.51 3.62 9.83
CA ALA A 24 4.40 4.87 9.11
C ALA A 24 2.95 5.14 8.70
N ASP A 25 2.50 6.37 8.92
CA ASP A 25 1.17 6.83 8.52
C ASP A 25 1.23 7.63 7.22
N PHE A 26 0.45 7.21 6.24
CA PHE A 26 0.38 7.79 4.90
C PHE A 26 0.15 9.31 4.92
N PHE A 27 -0.80 9.79 5.71
CA PHE A 27 -1.14 11.21 5.75
C PHE A 27 -0.05 12.01 6.48
N ARG A 28 0.56 11.44 7.54
CA ARG A 28 1.68 12.07 8.24
C ARG A 28 2.94 12.19 7.38
N LEU A 29 3.10 11.29 6.40
CA LEU A 29 4.18 11.35 5.40
C LEU A 29 3.88 12.30 4.22
N GLY A 30 2.77 13.06 4.25
CA GLY A 30 2.41 13.99 3.16
C GLY A 30 1.67 13.33 2.00
N GLY A 31 1.03 12.19 2.27
CA GLY A 31 0.14 11.49 1.36
C GLY A 31 -1.12 12.30 1.00
N ASP A 32 -1.53 12.20 -0.26
CA ASP A 32 -2.77 12.80 -0.79
C ASP A 32 -3.46 11.81 -1.76
N SER A 33 -4.59 12.20 -2.34
CA SER A 33 -5.33 11.35 -3.28
C SER A 33 -4.52 10.95 -4.51
N MET A 34 -3.68 11.83 -5.05
CA MET A 34 -2.86 11.54 -6.22
C MET A 34 -1.80 10.49 -5.90
N LYS A 35 -1.09 10.64 -4.77
CA LYS A 35 -0.11 9.67 -4.30
C LYS A 35 -0.76 8.33 -3.98
N ALA A 36 -1.93 8.33 -3.36
CA ALA A 36 -2.67 7.11 -3.05
C ALA A 36 -3.13 6.38 -4.33
N ILE A 37 -3.55 7.10 -5.38
CA ILE A 37 -3.83 6.52 -6.69
C ILE A 37 -2.57 5.86 -7.29
N THR A 38 -1.43 6.56 -7.24
CA THR A 38 -0.15 6.02 -7.73
C THR A 38 0.29 4.78 -6.97
N ILE A 39 0.14 4.77 -5.64
CA ILE A 39 0.43 3.60 -4.79
C ILE A 39 -0.46 2.43 -5.21
N CYS A 40 -1.78 2.62 -5.35
CA CYS A 40 -2.69 1.54 -5.73
C CYS A 40 -2.35 0.95 -7.10
N ALA A 41 -1.92 1.79 -8.07
CA ALA A 41 -1.49 1.33 -9.39
C ALA A 41 -0.18 0.51 -9.32
N LYS A 42 0.81 0.95 -8.54
CA LYS A 42 2.07 0.21 -8.35
C LYS A 42 1.86 -1.13 -7.64
N VAL A 43 0.93 -1.18 -6.69
CA VAL A 43 0.53 -2.43 -6.03
C VAL A 43 -0.18 -3.36 -7.02
N GLU A 44 -1.00 -2.85 -7.93
CA GLU A 44 -1.62 -3.63 -9.01
C GLU A 44 -0.58 -4.29 -9.93
N GLU A 45 0.43 -3.53 -10.36
CA GLU A 45 1.53 -4.05 -11.18
C GLU A 45 2.30 -5.18 -10.47
N SER A 46 2.63 -4.98 -9.20
CA SER A 46 3.52 -5.89 -8.45
C SER A 46 2.79 -7.11 -7.87
N CYS A 47 1.57 -6.91 -7.39
CA CYS A 47 0.83 -7.92 -6.62
C CYS A 47 -0.36 -8.50 -7.39
N GLN A 48 -0.61 -8.03 -8.61
CA GLN A 48 -1.74 -8.46 -9.46
C GLN A 48 -3.11 -8.26 -8.79
N VAL A 49 -3.20 -7.34 -7.82
CA VAL A 49 -4.43 -6.92 -7.16
C VAL A 49 -4.49 -5.41 -7.14
N ARG A 50 -5.66 -4.83 -7.41
CA ARG A 50 -5.85 -3.39 -7.36
C ARG A 50 -6.67 -3.02 -6.13
N PRO A 51 -6.04 -2.59 -5.02
CA PRO A 51 -6.77 -2.06 -3.89
C PRO A 51 -7.56 -0.82 -4.31
N ARG A 52 -8.78 -0.68 -3.78
CA ARG A 52 -9.53 0.58 -3.94
C ARG A 52 -8.86 1.67 -3.09
N LEU A 53 -8.97 2.93 -3.52
CA LEU A 53 -8.42 4.07 -2.78
C LEU A 53 -8.86 4.09 -1.30
N ARG A 54 -10.13 3.74 -1.06
CA ARG A 54 -10.70 3.64 0.29
C ARG A 54 -9.93 2.69 1.20
N VAL A 55 -9.34 1.60 0.69
CA VAL A 55 -8.57 0.64 1.51
C VAL A 55 -7.39 1.33 2.19
N LEU A 56 -6.69 2.21 1.47
CA LEU A 56 -5.57 2.98 2.01
C LEU A 56 -6.03 4.07 2.98
N PHE A 57 -7.17 4.72 2.70
CA PHE A 57 -7.71 5.75 3.59
C PHE A 57 -8.29 5.19 4.89
N ASP A 58 -8.92 4.02 4.84
CA ASP A 58 -9.43 3.32 6.02
C ASP A 58 -8.28 2.68 6.83
N ASN A 59 -7.14 2.40 6.20
CA ASN A 59 -5.96 1.81 6.82
C ASN A 59 -4.70 2.64 6.50
N PRO A 60 -4.56 3.86 7.05
CA PRO A 60 -3.50 4.78 6.67
C PRO A 60 -2.12 4.40 7.24
N ARG A 61 -2.04 3.45 8.17
CA ARG A 61 -0.77 2.92 8.67
C ARG A 61 -0.26 1.82 7.75
N PHE A 62 1.05 1.81 7.49
CA PHE A 62 1.65 0.91 6.50
C PHE A 62 1.38 -0.57 6.78
N ASP A 63 1.61 -1.05 8.00
CA ASP A 63 1.29 -2.41 8.44
C ASP A 63 -0.20 -2.78 8.22
N ALA A 64 -1.13 -1.87 8.53
CA ALA A 64 -2.56 -2.06 8.38
C ALA A 64 -2.95 -2.12 6.89
N TYR A 65 -2.36 -1.27 6.07
CA TYR A 65 -2.57 -1.31 4.62
C TYR A 65 -2.04 -2.62 4.02
N VAL A 66 -0.84 -3.07 4.41
CA VAL A 66 -0.27 -4.35 3.98
C VAL A 66 -1.19 -5.51 4.37
N ASN A 67 -1.72 -5.53 5.59
CA ASN A 67 -2.67 -6.54 6.03
C ASN A 67 -3.95 -6.54 5.16
N ALA A 68 -4.53 -5.37 4.91
CA ALA A 68 -5.72 -5.25 4.07
C ALA A 68 -5.45 -5.70 2.61
N VAL A 69 -4.27 -5.41 2.05
CA VAL A 69 -3.90 -5.91 0.72
C VAL A 69 -3.69 -7.43 0.75
N SER A 70 -3.12 -7.99 1.82
CA SER A 70 -2.93 -9.44 1.99
C SER A 70 -4.26 -10.19 1.96
N GLU A 71 -5.29 -9.65 2.62
CA GLU A 71 -6.65 -10.20 2.60
C GLU A 71 -7.21 -10.23 1.18
N ILE A 72 -7.08 -9.14 0.41
CA ILE A 72 -7.52 -9.06 -0.99
C ILE A 72 -6.78 -10.09 -1.87
N VAL A 73 -5.47 -10.26 -1.67
CA VAL A 73 -4.67 -11.26 -2.41
C VAL A 73 -5.14 -12.68 -2.09
N ARG A 74 -5.46 -12.97 -0.82
CA ARG A 74 -5.97 -14.27 -0.38
C ARG A 74 -7.35 -14.55 -0.97
N GLU A 75 -8.25 -13.59 -0.99
CA GLU A 75 -9.58 -13.73 -1.60
C GLU A 75 -9.54 -13.98 -3.11
N LYS A 76 -8.51 -13.47 -3.80
CA LYS A 76 -8.32 -13.69 -5.25
C LYS A 76 -7.71 -15.06 -5.58
N ARG A 77 -7.09 -15.76 -4.61
CA ARG A 77 -6.53 -17.10 -4.82
C ARG A 77 -7.66 -18.15 -4.68
N PRO A 78 -7.94 -18.96 -5.73
CA PRO A 78 -8.94 -20.02 -5.68
C PRO A 78 -8.54 -21.18 -4.77
#